data_AF-A0A969XUR9-F1
#
_entry.id   AF-A0A969XUR9-F1
#
_cell.length_a   1.000
_cell.length_b   1.000
_cell.length_c   1.000
_cell.angle_alpha   90.00
_cell.angle_beta   90.00
_cell.angle_gamma   90.00
#
_symmetry.space_group_name_H-M   'P 1'
#
loop_
_entity.id
_entity.type
_entity.pdbx_description
1 polymer ?
#
loop_
_entity_poly.entity_id
_entity_poly.type
_entity_poly.pdbx_seq_one_letter_code
_entity_poly.pdbx_strand_id
1 'polypeptide(L)'
;MSGHDSNRADLVAATANRLRMVQVDFADADEAVRAEYLHEQIERALAKLLPDQRQGFLAALMDQFPRWDASAPPPPVPQAPAAPAALSAEDLLSRLIDAAAEMDEGRRAALAGRLRQAGLAGGRSDAAPGGDDEALRRAMRLAPDAPVHLDRAAALAAALVEFAAQLDQLAWGAWRTIRPNAEIRRREPLRETVARMVTGDADASAGVKEALATLGVLVGAMIHGIPQAGLVAERRMETFAPKTIESIIGPGPIWVNKETRMWNKYVELWQAAEGGRLRHEILSAIAQHVEALMNNR
;
A
#
# COMPACT_ATOMS: atom_id res chain seq x y z
N MET A 1 9.04 51.28 -67.70
CA MET A 1 9.04 50.59 -66.40
C MET A 1 7.78 49.74 -66.25
N SER A 2 7.48 48.83 -67.19
CA SER A 2 6.17 48.14 -67.25
C SER A 2 6.27 46.60 -67.17
N GLY A 3 7.48 46.03 -67.09
CA GLY A 3 7.70 44.57 -67.08
C GLY A 3 7.83 43.92 -65.70
N HIS A 4 8.19 44.69 -64.65
CA HIS A 4 8.35 44.15 -63.29
C HIS A 4 7.02 44.04 -62.53
N ASP A 5 6.06 44.94 -62.81
CA ASP A 5 4.75 44.92 -62.15
C ASP A 5 3.87 43.75 -62.62
N SER A 6 3.96 43.36 -63.90
CA SER A 6 3.22 42.22 -64.45
C SER A 6 3.67 40.90 -63.81
N ASN A 7 4.99 40.68 -63.72
CA ASN A 7 5.56 39.46 -63.13
C ASN A 7 5.21 39.33 -61.63
N ARG A 8 5.12 40.46 -60.92
CA ARG A 8 4.72 40.50 -59.51
C ARG A 8 3.23 40.21 -59.32
N ALA A 9 2.36 40.74 -60.17
CA ALA A 9 0.93 40.46 -60.14
C ALA A 9 0.64 38.96 -60.40
N ASP A 10 1.36 38.35 -61.34
CA ASP A 10 1.25 36.92 -61.65
C ASP A 10 1.70 36.04 -60.47
N LEU A 11 2.80 36.43 -59.81
CA LEU A 11 3.28 35.77 -58.58
C LEU A 11 2.27 35.87 -57.43
N VAL A 12 1.64 37.04 -57.23
CA VAL A 12 0.59 37.23 -56.21
C VAL A 12 -0.61 36.34 -56.49
N ALA A 13 -1.09 36.28 -57.74
CA ALA A 13 -2.22 35.45 -58.12
C ALA A 13 -1.90 33.94 -57.98
N ALA A 14 -0.70 33.51 -58.37
CA ALA A 14 -0.25 32.14 -58.23
C ALA A 14 -0.14 31.71 -56.74
N THR A 15 0.43 32.57 -55.89
CA THR A 15 0.52 32.30 -54.44
C THR A 15 -0.87 32.29 -53.79
N ALA A 16 -1.77 33.22 -54.15
CA ALA A 16 -3.13 33.25 -53.62
C ALA A 16 -3.91 31.97 -53.97
N ASN A 17 -3.81 31.48 -55.21
CA ASN A 17 -4.43 30.23 -55.61
C ASN A 17 -3.83 29.02 -54.88
N ARG A 18 -2.52 29.00 -54.66
CA ARG A 18 -1.86 27.93 -53.91
C ARG A 18 -2.28 27.90 -52.44
N LEU A 19 -2.42 29.06 -51.81
CA LEU A 19 -2.91 29.16 -50.43
C LEU A 19 -4.36 28.70 -50.30
N ARG A 20 -5.23 29.04 -51.27
CA ARG A 20 -6.61 28.51 -51.32
C ARG A 20 -6.63 26.99 -51.46
N MET A 21 -5.75 26.43 -52.29
CA MET A 21 -5.63 24.97 -52.46
C MET A 21 -5.18 24.29 -51.17
N VAL A 22 -4.17 24.82 -50.48
CA VAL A 22 -3.73 24.31 -49.17
C VAL A 22 -4.84 24.39 -48.12
N GLN A 23 -5.63 25.47 -48.11
CA GLN A 23 -6.79 25.56 -47.21
C GLN A 23 -7.87 24.50 -47.49
N VAL A 24 -8.05 24.10 -48.76
CA VAL A 24 -8.98 23.02 -49.14
C VAL A 24 -8.40 21.65 -48.82
N ASP A 25 -7.15 21.39 -49.21
CA ASP A 25 -6.49 20.09 -49.04
C ASP A 25 -6.28 19.73 -47.55
N PHE A 26 -6.15 20.74 -46.69
CA PHE A 26 -5.95 20.57 -45.24
C PHE A 26 -7.15 21.07 -44.41
N ALA A 27 -8.35 21.09 -45.00
CA ALA A 27 -9.58 21.53 -44.31
C ALA A 27 -9.93 20.66 -43.09
N ASP A 28 -9.60 19.36 -43.15
CA ASP A 28 -9.86 18.38 -42.10
C ASP A 28 -8.69 18.21 -41.10
N ALA A 29 -7.58 18.91 -41.33
CA ALA A 29 -6.41 18.86 -40.44
C ALA A 29 -6.51 19.90 -39.32
N ASP A 30 -5.82 19.64 -38.21
CA ASP A 30 -5.74 20.56 -37.07
C ASP A 30 -5.22 21.95 -37.48
N GLU A 31 -5.72 22.98 -36.79
CA GLU A 31 -5.42 24.39 -37.10
C GLU A 31 -3.92 24.70 -37.08
N ALA A 32 -3.18 24.11 -36.13
CA ALA A 32 -1.73 24.29 -36.02
C ALA A 32 -0.99 23.73 -37.26
N VAL A 33 -1.38 22.55 -37.73
CA VAL A 33 -0.80 21.90 -38.92
C VAL A 33 -1.11 22.71 -40.17
N ARG A 34 -2.35 23.19 -40.29
CA ARG A 34 -2.79 24.03 -41.40
C ARG A 34 -2.03 25.37 -41.45
N ALA A 35 -1.81 26.00 -40.30
CA ALA A 35 -1.05 27.25 -40.20
C ALA A 35 0.41 27.08 -40.63
N GLU A 36 1.04 25.97 -40.28
CA GLU A 36 2.42 25.64 -40.67
C GLU A 36 2.56 25.52 -42.20
N TYR A 37 1.67 24.78 -42.87
CA TYR A 37 1.70 24.66 -44.33
C TYR A 37 1.45 25.99 -45.06
N LEU A 38 0.55 26.82 -44.55
CA LEU A 38 0.31 28.16 -45.11
C LEU A 38 1.53 29.06 -44.95
N HIS A 39 2.18 29.00 -43.79
CA HIS A 39 3.41 29.74 -43.52
C HIS A 39 4.52 29.35 -44.49
N GLU A 40 4.75 28.05 -44.70
CA GLU A 40 5.74 27.56 -45.66
C GLU A 40 5.48 28.04 -47.09
N GLN A 41 4.22 28.07 -47.54
CA GLN A 41 3.90 28.54 -48.89
C GLN A 41 4.19 30.04 -49.05
N ILE A 42 3.97 30.84 -48.01
CA ILE A 42 4.29 32.28 -48.01
C ILE A 42 5.82 32.47 -48.00
N GLU A 43 6.56 31.74 -47.17
CA GLU A 43 8.02 31.82 -47.14
C GLU A 43 8.65 31.44 -48.49
N ARG A 44 8.20 30.36 -49.12
CA ARG A 44 8.66 29.93 -50.45
C ARG A 44 8.40 30.97 -51.53
N ALA A 45 7.32 31.75 -51.41
CA ALA A 45 7.02 32.85 -52.32
C ALA A 45 7.91 34.07 -52.04
N LEU A 46 8.13 34.42 -50.77
CA LEU A 46 8.97 35.54 -50.35
C LEU A 46 10.46 35.31 -50.67
N ALA A 47 10.93 34.07 -50.69
CA ALA A 47 12.30 33.70 -51.07
C ALA A 47 12.64 34.08 -52.52
N LYS A 48 11.63 34.22 -53.40
CA LYS A 48 11.79 34.60 -54.81
C LYS A 48 11.84 36.11 -55.04
N LEU A 49 11.69 36.91 -53.98
CA LEU A 49 11.58 38.37 -54.04
C LEU A 49 12.74 39.05 -53.29
N LEU A 50 13.16 40.21 -53.82
CA LEU A 50 14.11 41.08 -53.12
C LEU A 50 13.49 41.64 -51.82
N PRO A 51 14.29 41.90 -50.77
CA PRO A 51 13.80 42.36 -49.47
C PRO A 51 12.83 43.56 -49.55
N ASP A 52 13.15 44.55 -50.38
CA ASP A 52 12.37 45.79 -50.53
C ASP A 52 11.00 45.57 -51.22
N GLN A 53 10.81 44.43 -51.89
CA GLN A 53 9.57 44.09 -52.59
C GLN A 53 8.61 43.26 -51.73
N ARG A 54 9.08 42.68 -50.63
CA ARG A 54 8.31 41.75 -49.78
C ARG A 54 7.11 42.42 -49.12
N GLN A 55 7.29 43.62 -48.60
CA GLN A 55 6.21 44.35 -47.91
C GLN A 55 5.04 44.64 -48.86
N GLY A 56 5.34 45.13 -50.06
CA GLY A 56 4.30 45.39 -51.04
C GLY A 56 3.69 44.11 -51.64
N PHE A 57 4.43 43.00 -51.70
CA PHE A 57 3.88 41.71 -52.12
C PHE A 57 2.87 41.18 -51.09
N LEU A 58 3.20 41.24 -49.80
CA LEU A 58 2.30 40.82 -48.73
C LEU A 58 1.02 41.68 -48.67
N ALA A 59 1.13 43.00 -48.88
CA ALA A 59 -0.04 43.87 -48.97
C ALA A 59 -0.97 43.49 -50.14
N ALA A 60 -0.40 43.26 -51.33
CA ALA A 60 -1.17 42.83 -52.50
C ALA A 60 -1.76 41.42 -52.35
N LEU A 61 -1.06 40.52 -51.64
CA LEU A 61 -1.55 39.18 -51.31
C LEU A 61 -2.71 39.24 -50.31
N MET A 62 -2.65 40.12 -49.30
CA MET A 62 -3.76 40.35 -48.36
C MET A 62 -5.03 40.82 -49.06
N ASP A 63 -4.92 41.66 -50.09
CA ASP A 63 -6.08 42.16 -50.84
C ASP A 63 -6.77 41.07 -51.69
N GLN A 64 -6.13 39.93 -51.92
CA GLN A 64 -6.73 38.78 -52.62
C GLN A 64 -7.65 37.91 -51.72
N PHE A 65 -7.68 38.18 -50.41
CA PHE A 65 -8.50 37.43 -49.46
C PHE A 65 -9.58 38.33 -48.85
N PRO A 66 -10.81 37.82 -48.64
CA PRO A 66 -11.86 38.60 -48.01
C PRO A 66 -11.41 39.05 -46.61
N ARG A 67 -11.38 40.37 -46.38
CA ARG A 67 -11.26 40.89 -45.02
C ARG A 67 -12.63 40.67 -44.36
N TRP A 68 -12.72 39.72 -43.44
CA TRP A 68 -13.88 39.65 -42.57
C TRP A 68 -13.82 40.88 -41.65
N ASP A 69 -14.48 41.96 -42.07
CA ASP A 69 -14.66 43.14 -41.24
C ASP A 69 -15.40 42.70 -39.98
N ALA A 70 -14.71 42.73 -38.84
CA ALA A 70 -15.30 42.44 -37.52
C ALA A 70 -16.28 43.54 -37.06
N SER A 71 -16.80 44.36 -37.98
CA SER A 71 -17.61 45.54 -37.69
C SER A 71 -18.87 45.65 -38.57
N ALA A 72 -19.43 44.51 -39.02
CA ALA A 72 -20.81 44.45 -39.53
C ALA A 72 -21.74 43.95 -38.40
N PRO A 73 -22.93 44.57 -38.18
CA PRO A 73 -23.93 43.99 -37.29
C PRO A 73 -24.38 42.64 -37.90
N PRO A 74 -24.42 41.55 -37.12
CA PRO A 74 -24.76 40.25 -37.68
C PRO A 74 -26.21 40.25 -38.20
N PRO A 75 -26.48 39.68 -39.39
CA PRO A 75 -27.86 39.40 -39.82
C PRO A 75 -28.51 38.40 -38.85
N PRO A 76 -29.85 38.38 -38.72
CA PRO A 76 -30.53 37.45 -37.82
C PRO A 76 -30.29 36.02 -38.28
N VAL A 77 -29.42 35.32 -37.56
CA VAL A 77 -29.19 33.88 -37.73
C VAL A 77 -30.43 33.16 -37.22
N PRO A 78 -31.00 32.18 -37.96
CA PRO A 78 -31.89 31.19 -37.35
C PRO A 78 -31.13 30.60 -36.17
N GLN A 79 -31.71 30.65 -34.97
CA GLN A 79 -31.09 30.12 -33.76
C GLN A 79 -30.68 28.66 -33.99
N ALA A 80 -29.39 28.43 -34.22
CA ALA A 80 -28.80 27.14 -33.93
C ALA A 80 -29.01 26.91 -32.42
N PRO A 81 -29.41 25.70 -31.99
CA PRO A 81 -29.54 25.41 -30.56
C PRO A 81 -28.24 25.80 -29.88
N ALA A 82 -28.36 26.61 -28.82
CA ALA A 82 -27.22 27.13 -28.08
C ALA A 82 -26.19 26.03 -27.86
N ALA A 83 -24.93 26.30 -28.23
CA ALA A 83 -23.83 25.46 -27.80
C ALA A 83 -23.98 25.28 -26.28
N PRO A 84 -24.02 24.03 -25.75
CA PRO A 84 -24.22 23.82 -24.34
C PRO A 84 -23.13 24.60 -23.61
N ALA A 85 -23.53 25.42 -22.64
CA ALA A 85 -22.62 26.16 -21.79
C ALA A 85 -21.49 25.22 -21.36
N ALA A 86 -20.23 25.67 -21.46
CA ALA A 86 -19.09 24.89 -21.01
C ALA A 86 -19.34 24.52 -19.54
N LEU A 87 -19.72 23.26 -19.31
CA LEU A 87 -20.09 22.78 -18.00
C LEU A 87 -18.85 22.90 -17.11
N SER A 88 -19.00 23.56 -15.97
CA SER A 88 -17.93 23.59 -14.99
C SER A 88 -17.66 22.17 -14.49
N ALA A 89 -16.47 21.93 -13.95
CA ALA A 89 -16.16 20.65 -13.32
C ALA A 89 -17.16 20.30 -12.19
N GLU A 90 -17.68 21.32 -11.50
CA GLU A 90 -18.67 21.21 -10.44
C GLU A 90 -20.06 20.81 -10.97
N ASP A 91 -20.47 21.36 -12.13
CA ASP A 91 -21.73 21.00 -12.79
C ASP A 91 -21.68 19.56 -13.34
N LEU A 92 -20.53 19.16 -13.89
CA LEU A 92 -20.31 17.79 -14.36
C LEU A 92 -20.34 16.79 -13.22
N LEU A 93 -19.71 17.13 -12.08
CA LEU A 93 -19.74 16.29 -10.89
C LEU A 93 -21.16 16.16 -10.34
N SER A 94 -21.91 17.26 -10.26
CA SER A 94 -23.30 17.24 -9.78
C SER A 94 -24.18 16.36 -10.66
N ARG A 95 -24.07 16.50 -11.99
CA ARG A 95 -24.79 15.64 -12.95
C ARG A 95 -24.36 14.18 -12.86
N LEU A 96 -23.08 13.92 -12.58
CA LEU A 96 -22.58 12.55 -12.40
C LEU A 96 -23.17 11.91 -11.13
N ILE A 97 -23.29 12.67 -10.05
CA ILE A 97 -23.91 12.21 -8.79
C ILE A 97 -25.39 11.91 -9.02
N ASP A 98 -26.12 12.80 -9.67
CA ASP A 98 -27.55 12.60 -9.99
C ASP A 98 -27.74 11.37 -10.88
N ALA A 99 -26.92 11.23 -11.92
CA ALA A 99 -26.97 10.08 -12.81
C ALA A 99 -26.61 8.77 -12.06
N ALA A 100 -25.64 8.80 -11.15
CA ALA A 100 -25.20 7.63 -10.40
C ALA A 100 -26.27 7.07 -9.45
N ALA A 101 -27.23 7.89 -9.01
CA ALA A 101 -28.36 7.45 -8.17
C ALA A 101 -29.28 6.46 -8.92
N GLU A 102 -29.48 6.67 -10.22
CA GLU A 102 -30.33 5.86 -11.10
C GLU A 102 -29.58 4.67 -11.74
N MET A 103 -28.26 4.55 -11.52
CA MET A 103 -27.45 3.46 -12.08
C MET A 103 -27.57 2.17 -11.27
N ASP A 104 -27.49 1.04 -11.98
CA ASP A 104 -27.29 -0.27 -11.37
C ASP A 104 -25.90 -0.41 -10.73
N GLU A 105 -25.80 -1.26 -9.72
CA GLU A 105 -24.60 -1.40 -8.89
C GLU A 105 -23.36 -1.84 -9.71
N GLY A 106 -23.56 -2.64 -10.76
CA GLY A 106 -22.49 -3.06 -11.66
C GLY A 106 -21.90 -1.90 -12.46
N ARG A 107 -22.75 -1.04 -13.04
CA ARG A 107 -22.29 0.16 -13.74
C ARG A 107 -21.68 1.21 -12.81
N ARG A 108 -22.23 1.36 -11.61
CA ARG A 108 -21.68 2.26 -10.58
C ARG A 108 -20.26 1.84 -10.19
N ALA A 109 -20.04 0.55 -9.96
CA ALA A 109 -18.72 0.00 -9.65
C ALA A 109 -17.70 0.19 -10.79
N ALA A 110 -18.13 0.01 -12.05
CA ALA A 110 -17.29 0.23 -13.22
C ALA A 110 -16.89 1.71 -13.39
N LEU A 111 -17.82 2.63 -13.17
CA LEU A 111 -17.58 4.07 -13.20
C LEU A 111 -16.60 4.50 -12.10
N ALA A 112 -16.81 4.02 -10.87
CA ALA A 112 -15.89 4.24 -9.75
C ALA A 112 -14.48 3.67 -10.02
N GLY A 113 -14.38 2.55 -10.75
CA GLY A 113 -13.10 2.00 -11.22
C GLY A 113 -12.36 2.95 -12.18
N ARG A 114 -13.08 3.59 -13.11
CA ARG A 114 -12.49 4.55 -14.06
C ARG A 114 -12.08 5.86 -13.38
N LEU A 115 -12.88 6.35 -12.43
CA LEU A 115 -12.54 7.53 -11.63
C LEU A 115 -11.30 7.26 -10.74
N ARG A 116 -11.16 6.04 -10.22
CA ARG A 116 -9.94 5.57 -9.53
C ARG A 116 -8.73 5.60 -10.44
N GLN A 117 -8.84 5.03 -11.64
CA GLN A 117 -7.75 5.03 -12.64
C GLN A 117 -7.34 6.45 -13.05
N ALA A 118 -8.29 7.39 -13.06
CA ALA A 118 -8.04 8.80 -13.32
C ALA A 118 -7.49 9.58 -12.09
N GLY A 119 -7.33 8.94 -10.94
CA GLY A 119 -6.85 9.58 -9.71
C GLY A 119 -7.86 10.49 -9.01
N LEU A 120 -9.12 10.53 -9.48
CA LEU A 120 -10.18 11.42 -8.98
C LEU A 120 -11.00 10.80 -7.84
N ALA A 121 -10.93 9.48 -7.67
CA ALA A 121 -11.57 8.77 -6.57
C ALA A 121 -10.55 7.88 -5.87
N GLY A 122 -9.81 8.40 -4.89
CA GLY A 122 -9.09 7.57 -3.94
C GLY A 122 -10.02 7.25 -2.78
N GLY A 123 -10.21 5.97 -2.45
CA GLY A 123 -11.20 5.52 -1.47
C GLY A 123 -11.07 6.21 -0.11
N ARG A 124 -11.82 7.29 0.09
CA ARG A 124 -12.31 7.65 1.42
C ARG A 124 -13.41 6.65 1.73
N SER A 125 -13.06 5.64 2.53
CA SER A 125 -14.07 5.03 3.39
C SER A 125 -14.73 6.16 4.17
N ASP A 126 -16.04 6.09 4.39
CA ASP A 126 -16.79 6.97 5.30
C ASP A 126 -16.35 6.75 6.77
N ALA A 127 -15.06 6.84 7.05
CA ALA A 127 -14.55 7.05 8.38
C ALA A 127 -14.74 8.53 8.68
N ALA A 128 -15.56 8.81 9.70
CA ALA A 128 -15.76 10.14 10.25
C ALA A 128 -14.42 10.91 10.37
N PRO A 129 -14.39 12.22 10.11
CA PRO A 129 -13.16 12.99 10.21
C PRO A 129 -12.64 12.92 11.65
N GLY A 130 -11.50 12.25 11.84
CA GLY A 130 -10.70 12.31 13.08
C GLY A 130 -10.49 11.02 13.88
N GLY A 131 -10.87 9.82 13.42
CA GLY A 131 -10.71 8.59 14.22
C GLY A 131 -9.45 7.75 13.92
N ASP A 132 -9.43 7.13 12.74
CA ASP A 132 -8.56 5.97 12.50
C ASP A 132 -7.17 6.33 11.93
N ASP A 133 -7.08 7.46 11.24
CA ASP A 133 -5.83 7.97 10.65
C ASP A 133 -4.85 8.49 11.73
N GLU A 134 -5.38 9.02 12.85
CA GLU A 134 -4.54 9.53 13.94
C GLU A 134 -3.84 8.39 14.70
N ALA A 135 -4.54 7.27 14.94
CA ALA A 135 -3.96 6.10 15.59
C ALA A 135 -2.82 5.50 14.75
N LEU A 136 -3.03 5.39 13.44
CA LEU A 136 -2.01 4.91 12.51
C LEU A 136 -0.81 5.86 12.45
N ARG A 137 -1.05 7.18 12.30
CA ARG A 137 0.01 8.20 12.30
C ARG A 137 0.80 8.18 13.60
N ARG A 138 0.15 8.05 14.75
CA ARG A 138 0.81 7.95 16.06
C ARG A 138 1.66 6.68 16.17
N ALA A 139 1.13 5.53 15.75
CA ALA A 139 1.85 4.26 15.78
C ALA A 139 3.10 4.29 14.87
N MET A 140 2.98 4.90 13.70
CA MET A 140 4.07 5.04 12.72
C MET A 140 4.95 6.28 12.95
N ARG A 141 4.64 7.11 13.95
CA ARG A 141 5.31 8.39 14.24
C ARG A 141 5.41 9.31 13.02
N LEU A 142 4.34 9.37 12.23
CA LEU A 142 4.24 10.23 11.04
C LEU A 142 3.99 11.68 11.45
N ALA A 143 4.48 12.61 10.63
CA ALA A 143 4.13 14.02 10.77
C ALA A 143 2.62 14.23 10.49
N PRO A 144 1.98 15.28 11.07
CA PRO A 144 0.54 15.51 10.94
C PRO A 144 0.06 15.60 9.48
N ASP A 145 0.89 16.19 8.62
CA ASP A 145 0.58 16.46 7.21
C ASP A 145 1.27 15.50 6.23
N ALA A 146 1.88 14.42 6.73
CA ALA A 146 2.54 13.44 5.87
C ALA A 146 1.50 12.66 5.05
N PRO A 147 1.64 12.58 3.71
CA PRO A 147 0.70 11.86 2.86
C PRO A 147 0.75 10.36 3.15
N VAL A 148 -0.40 9.75 3.44
CA VAL A 148 -0.56 8.30 3.61
C VAL A 148 -1.08 7.70 2.30
N HIS A 149 -0.25 6.92 1.61
CA HIS A 149 -0.65 6.23 0.39
C HIS A 149 -1.35 4.91 0.72
N LEU A 150 -2.64 4.81 0.42
CA LEU A 150 -3.48 3.65 0.78
C LEU A 150 -2.95 2.33 0.21
N ASP A 151 -2.47 2.30 -1.04
CA ASP A 151 -1.91 1.08 -1.65
C ASP A 151 -0.67 0.58 -0.91
N ARG A 152 0.17 1.51 -0.46
CA ARG A 152 1.38 1.19 0.31
C ARG A 152 1.02 0.76 1.74
N ALA A 153 0.02 1.40 2.33
CA ALA A 153 -0.49 1.02 3.65
C ALA A 153 -1.12 -0.38 3.63
N ALA A 154 -1.86 -0.73 2.58
CA ALA A 154 -2.42 -2.06 2.38
C ALA A 154 -1.31 -3.12 2.19
N ALA A 155 -0.27 -2.81 1.40
CA ALA A 155 0.89 -3.69 1.24
C ALA A 155 1.64 -3.92 2.56
N LEU A 156 1.84 -2.85 3.35
CA LEU A 156 2.44 -2.94 4.68
C LEU A 156 1.56 -3.76 5.63
N ALA A 157 0.25 -3.52 5.64
CA ALA A 157 -0.69 -4.27 6.46
C ALA A 157 -0.64 -5.77 6.13
N ALA A 158 -0.62 -6.12 4.84
CA ALA A 158 -0.47 -7.51 4.41
C ALA A 158 0.82 -8.16 4.93
N ALA A 159 1.95 -7.44 4.85
CA ALA A 159 3.23 -7.93 5.37
C ALA A 159 3.24 -8.11 6.90
N LEU A 160 2.63 -7.17 7.64
CA LEU A 160 2.51 -7.25 9.09
C LEU A 160 1.58 -8.38 9.54
N VAL A 161 0.47 -8.59 8.83
CA VAL A 161 -0.45 -9.71 9.09
C VAL A 161 0.23 -11.04 8.82
N GLU A 162 1.01 -11.16 7.75
CA GLU A 162 1.79 -12.37 7.46
C GLU A 162 2.80 -12.66 8.58
N PHE A 163 3.58 -11.66 8.97
CA PHE A 163 4.52 -11.77 10.08
C PHE A 163 3.84 -12.20 11.38
N ALA A 164 2.74 -11.54 11.75
CA ALA A 164 2.02 -11.84 12.99
C ALA A 164 1.38 -13.24 12.95
N ALA A 165 0.85 -13.67 11.80
CA ALA A 165 0.28 -15.00 11.63
C ALA A 165 1.34 -16.12 11.73
N GLN A 166 2.53 -15.89 11.15
CA GLN A 166 3.65 -16.82 11.29
C GLN A 166 4.10 -16.93 12.75
N LEU A 167 4.23 -15.80 13.44
CA LEU A 167 4.58 -15.78 14.85
C LEU A 167 3.51 -16.47 15.72
N ASP A 168 2.22 -16.25 15.44
CA ASP A 168 1.10 -16.93 16.10
C ASP A 168 1.23 -18.45 15.97
N GLN A 169 1.41 -18.94 14.75
CA GLN A 169 1.54 -20.38 14.50
C GLN A 169 2.77 -20.98 15.20
N LEU A 170 3.92 -20.32 15.13
CA LEU A 170 5.15 -20.78 15.76
C LEU A 170 5.02 -20.81 17.29
N ALA A 171 4.51 -19.74 17.88
CA ALA A 171 4.38 -19.61 19.32
C ALA A 171 3.43 -20.67 19.89
N TRP A 172 2.24 -20.82 19.31
CA TRP A 172 1.28 -21.83 19.75
C TRP A 172 1.70 -23.26 19.44
N GLY A 173 2.45 -23.48 18.35
CA GLY A 173 3.05 -24.77 18.03
C GLY A 173 4.12 -25.19 19.05
N ALA A 174 5.00 -24.26 19.41
CA ALA A 174 6.00 -24.46 20.46
C ALA A 174 5.32 -24.71 21.81
N TRP A 175 4.31 -23.91 22.17
CA TRP A 175 3.56 -24.08 23.41
C TRP A 175 2.90 -25.46 23.51
N ARG A 176 2.26 -25.95 22.44
CA ARG A 176 1.67 -27.30 22.41
C ARG A 176 2.72 -28.40 22.59
N THR A 177 3.94 -28.17 22.13
CA THR A 177 5.06 -29.11 22.30
C THR A 177 5.55 -29.14 23.76
N ILE A 178 5.57 -27.98 24.42
CA ILE A 178 5.97 -27.82 25.82
C ILE A 178 4.88 -28.37 26.75
N ARG A 179 3.61 -28.03 26.50
CA ARG A 179 2.44 -28.44 27.29
C ARG A 179 1.28 -28.90 26.38
N PRO A 180 1.23 -30.19 26.01
CA PRO A 180 0.19 -30.72 25.12
C PRO A 180 -1.24 -30.56 25.67
N ASN A 181 -1.38 -30.68 27.00
CA ASN A 181 -2.66 -30.58 27.72
C ASN A 181 -2.84 -29.22 28.39
N ALA A 182 -2.30 -28.14 27.81
CA ALA A 182 -2.47 -26.80 28.36
C ALA A 182 -3.95 -26.40 28.46
N GLU A 183 -4.30 -25.77 29.58
CA GLU A 183 -5.58 -25.07 29.76
C GLU A 183 -5.63 -23.83 28.87
N ILE A 184 -4.50 -23.12 28.78
CA ILE A 184 -4.35 -21.96 27.93
C ILE A 184 -4.21 -22.40 26.47
N ARG A 185 -5.20 -22.06 25.65
CA ARG A 185 -5.31 -22.48 24.25
C ARG A 185 -5.55 -21.29 23.34
N ARG A 186 -5.06 -21.42 22.10
CA ARG A 186 -5.44 -20.55 21.00
C ARG A 186 -6.92 -20.71 20.72
N ARG A 187 -7.71 -19.63 20.82
CA ARG A 187 -9.13 -19.63 20.42
C ARG A 187 -9.29 -19.91 18.93
N GLU A 188 -8.62 -19.11 18.11
CA GLU A 188 -8.61 -19.21 16.65
C GLU A 188 -7.29 -18.67 16.08
N PRO A 189 -6.89 -19.06 14.86
CA PRO A 189 -5.73 -18.46 14.19
C PRO A 189 -5.91 -16.97 13.97
N LEU A 190 -4.87 -16.17 14.28
CA LEU A 190 -4.91 -14.70 14.12
C LEU A 190 -5.34 -14.26 12.70
N ARG A 191 -4.92 -15.01 11.68
CA ARG A 191 -5.28 -14.72 10.28
C ARG A 191 -6.80 -14.73 10.05
N GLU A 192 -7.53 -15.62 10.73
CA GLU A 192 -8.99 -15.71 10.61
C GLU A 192 -9.68 -14.54 11.31
N THR A 193 -9.20 -14.15 12.50
CA THR A 193 -9.71 -12.98 13.24
C THR A 193 -9.51 -11.68 12.44
N VAL A 194 -8.32 -11.51 11.85
CA VAL A 194 -8.01 -10.35 11.00
C VAL A 194 -8.87 -10.33 9.74
N ALA A 195 -9.11 -11.48 9.11
CA ALA A 195 -9.99 -11.56 7.95
C ALA A 195 -11.42 -11.07 8.29
N ARG A 196 -11.99 -11.53 9.42
CA ARG A 196 -13.31 -11.07 9.89
C ARG A 196 -13.37 -9.56 10.11
N MET A 197 -12.32 -8.99 10.71
CA MET A 197 -12.20 -7.54 10.94
C MET A 197 -12.25 -6.77 9.62
N VAL A 198 -11.51 -7.19 8.60
CA VAL A 198 -11.47 -6.50 7.30
C VAL A 198 -12.80 -6.65 6.53
N THR A 199 -13.55 -7.73 6.78
CA THR A 199 -14.87 -7.96 6.15
C THR A 199 -16.05 -7.29 6.89
N GLY A 200 -15.80 -6.53 7.96
CA GLY A 200 -16.82 -5.70 8.62
C GLY A 200 -17.51 -6.32 9.85
N ASP A 201 -16.91 -7.35 10.46
CA ASP A 201 -17.36 -7.86 11.76
C ASP A 201 -17.02 -6.85 12.88
N ALA A 202 -18.04 -6.30 13.55
CA ALA A 202 -17.90 -5.25 14.56
C ALA A 202 -17.11 -5.71 15.79
N ASP A 203 -17.19 -6.99 16.15
CA ASP A 203 -16.51 -7.54 17.34
C ASP A 203 -15.06 -7.96 17.02
N ALA A 204 -14.73 -8.13 15.74
CA ALA A 204 -13.43 -8.64 15.33
C ALA A 204 -12.26 -7.69 15.66
N SER A 205 -12.49 -6.37 15.74
CA SER A 205 -11.44 -5.41 16.13
C SER A 205 -10.96 -5.62 17.57
N ALA A 206 -11.88 -5.89 18.51
CA ALA A 206 -11.52 -6.25 19.88
C ALA A 206 -10.81 -7.61 19.92
N GLY A 207 -11.29 -8.58 19.12
CA GLY A 207 -10.67 -9.89 18.98
C GLY A 207 -9.22 -9.84 18.48
N VAL A 208 -8.91 -9.02 17.47
CA VAL A 208 -7.53 -8.86 16.95
C VAL A 208 -6.61 -8.28 18.03
N LYS A 209 -7.07 -7.27 18.79
CA LYS A 209 -6.28 -6.68 19.88
C LYS A 209 -6.01 -7.68 21.00
N GLU A 210 -7.03 -8.43 21.43
CA GLU A 210 -6.90 -9.48 22.45
C GLU A 210 -5.96 -10.60 21.97
N ALA A 211 -6.08 -11.04 20.72
CA ALA A 211 -5.23 -12.07 20.12
C ALA A 211 -3.76 -11.63 20.05
N LEU A 212 -3.48 -10.41 19.58
CA LEU A 212 -2.13 -9.86 19.52
C LEU A 212 -1.52 -9.67 20.91
N ALA A 213 -2.30 -9.19 21.88
CA ALA A 213 -1.84 -9.08 23.27
C ALA A 213 -1.53 -10.46 23.85
N THR A 214 -2.42 -11.43 23.63
CA THR A 214 -2.25 -12.84 24.03
C THR A 214 -0.96 -13.42 23.45
N LEU A 215 -0.75 -13.25 22.15
CA LEU A 215 0.47 -13.68 21.47
C LEU A 215 1.73 -13.03 22.04
N GLY A 216 1.72 -11.71 22.21
CA GLY A 216 2.88 -10.94 22.66
C GLY A 216 3.44 -11.43 23.99
N VAL A 217 2.59 -11.61 25.00
CA VAL A 217 3.08 -12.10 26.29
C VAL A 217 3.22 -13.64 26.32
N LEU A 218 2.64 -14.43 25.39
CA LEU A 218 3.00 -15.85 25.28
C LEU A 218 4.45 -15.96 24.81
N VAL A 219 4.81 -15.22 23.76
CA VAL A 219 6.18 -15.11 23.27
C VAL A 219 7.10 -14.61 24.38
N GLY A 220 6.72 -13.52 25.06
CA GLY A 220 7.46 -12.99 26.20
C GLY A 220 7.65 -14.03 27.31
N ALA A 221 6.59 -14.72 27.71
CA ALA A 221 6.64 -15.73 28.76
C ALA A 221 7.53 -16.92 28.39
N MET A 222 7.50 -17.37 27.13
CA MET A 222 8.39 -18.44 26.65
C MET A 222 9.86 -18.01 26.69
N ILE A 223 10.18 -16.77 26.34
CA ILE A 223 11.54 -16.22 26.45
C ILE A 223 12.00 -16.20 27.92
N HIS A 224 11.14 -15.73 28.83
CA HIS A 224 11.42 -15.75 30.28
C HIS A 224 11.47 -17.16 30.87
N GLY A 225 10.88 -18.15 30.20
CA GLY A 225 10.95 -19.56 30.59
C GLY A 225 12.31 -20.21 30.32
N ILE A 226 13.09 -19.71 29.35
CA ILE A 226 14.37 -20.34 28.94
C ILE A 226 15.34 -20.59 30.13
N PRO A 227 15.57 -19.64 31.05
CA PRO A 227 16.44 -19.85 32.21
C PRO A 227 16.02 -21.00 33.13
N GLN A 228 14.75 -21.43 33.11
CA GLN A 228 14.28 -22.55 33.93
C GLN A 228 15.00 -23.85 33.61
N ALA A 229 15.44 -24.05 32.36
CA ALA A 229 16.25 -25.22 32.00
C ALA A 229 17.57 -25.26 32.78
N GLY A 230 18.23 -24.10 32.93
CA GLY A 230 19.45 -23.96 33.72
C GLY A 230 19.21 -24.23 35.20
N LEU A 231 18.16 -23.64 35.77
CA LEU A 231 17.81 -23.84 37.19
C LEU A 231 17.43 -25.30 37.52
N VAL A 232 16.84 -26.03 36.58
CA VAL A 232 16.57 -27.47 36.72
C VAL A 232 17.89 -28.25 36.64
N ALA A 233 18.78 -27.91 35.71
CA ALA A 233 20.08 -28.55 35.58
C ALA A 233 20.95 -28.33 36.82
N GLU A 234 21.02 -27.12 37.36
CA GLU A 234 21.76 -26.78 38.59
C GLU A 234 21.28 -27.61 39.78
N ARG A 235 19.95 -27.61 40.04
CA ARG A 235 19.34 -28.44 41.10
C ARG A 235 19.64 -29.94 40.94
N ARG A 236 19.67 -30.41 39.69
CA ARG A 236 20.01 -31.80 39.39
C ARG A 236 21.48 -32.09 39.67
N MET A 237 22.39 -31.21 39.26
CA MET A 237 23.82 -31.33 39.55
C MET A 237 24.09 -31.32 41.06
N GLU A 238 23.40 -30.48 41.83
CA GLU A 238 23.50 -30.46 43.29
C GLU A 238 23.11 -31.80 43.94
N THR A 239 22.17 -32.54 43.35
CA THR A 239 21.77 -33.89 43.83
C THR A 239 22.92 -34.89 43.73
N PHE A 240 23.80 -34.73 42.75
CA PHE A 240 24.98 -35.58 42.55
C PHE A 240 26.25 -35.01 43.19
N ALA A 241 26.19 -33.84 43.83
CA ALA A 241 27.36 -33.24 44.46
C ALA A 241 27.86 -34.13 45.62
N PRO A 242 29.19 -34.32 45.77
CA PRO A 242 29.75 -35.18 46.82
C PRO A 242 29.24 -34.83 48.22
N LYS A 243 29.12 -33.54 48.55
CA LYS A 243 28.58 -33.08 49.85
C LYS A 243 27.13 -33.50 50.08
N THR A 244 26.30 -33.47 49.04
CA THR A 244 24.91 -33.92 49.08
C THR A 244 24.83 -35.45 49.23
N ILE A 245 25.67 -36.19 48.51
CA ILE A 245 25.73 -37.65 48.64
C ILE A 245 26.21 -38.04 50.05
N GLU A 246 27.22 -37.36 50.58
CA GLU A 246 27.71 -37.56 51.95
C GLU A 246 26.63 -37.31 53.00
N SER A 247 25.82 -36.26 52.83
CA SER A 247 24.70 -35.98 53.75
C SER A 247 23.59 -37.03 53.67
N ILE A 248 23.34 -37.60 52.48
CA ILE A 248 22.35 -38.67 52.27
C ILE A 248 22.80 -40.00 52.90
N ILE A 249 24.07 -40.39 52.72
CA ILE A 249 24.55 -41.69 53.24
C ILE A 249 24.83 -41.67 54.75
N GLY A 250 25.11 -40.49 55.31
CA GLY A 250 25.40 -40.30 56.73
C GLY A 250 26.59 -41.09 57.29
N PRO A 251 26.79 -41.06 58.62
CA PRO A 251 27.74 -41.96 59.28
C PRO A 251 27.26 -43.41 59.11
N GLY A 252 28.18 -44.33 58.85
CA GLY A 252 27.82 -45.73 58.63
C GLY A 252 28.88 -46.70 59.11
N PRO A 253 28.68 -48.01 58.86
CA PRO A 253 29.44 -49.07 59.50
C PRO A 253 30.94 -48.94 59.22
N ILE A 254 31.74 -49.12 60.28
CA ILE A 254 33.21 -49.01 60.27
C ILE A 254 33.86 -50.00 59.27
N TRP A 255 33.16 -51.09 58.97
CA TRP A 255 33.63 -52.16 58.08
C TRP A 255 33.45 -51.88 56.58
N VAL A 256 32.78 -50.79 56.18
CA VAL A 256 32.56 -50.45 54.76
C VAL A 256 33.15 -49.08 54.43
N ASN A 257 34.07 -49.03 53.46
CA ASN A 257 34.72 -47.80 53.01
C ASN A 257 33.68 -46.73 52.61
N LYS A 258 33.87 -45.50 53.09
CA LYS A 258 33.04 -44.32 52.78
C LYS A 258 32.92 -44.11 51.27
N GLU A 259 34.03 -44.23 50.54
CA GLU A 259 34.07 -44.02 49.09
C GLU A 259 33.20 -45.04 48.33
N THR A 260 33.24 -46.31 48.73
CA THR A 260 32.38 -47.36 48.15
C THR A 260 30.91 -47.06 48.40
N ARG A 261 30.54 -46.58 49.59
CA ARG A 261 29.16 -46.18 49.90
C ARG A 261 28.71 -44.97 49.08
N MET A 262 29.57 -43.96 48.91
CA MET A 262 29.30 -42.80 48.07
C MET A 262 29.11 -43.19 46.61
N TRP A 263 29.98 -44.06 46.07
CA TRP A 263 29.86 -44.57 44.71
C TRP A 263 28.57 -45.35 44.50
N ASN A 264 28.25 -46.29 45.41
CA ASN A 264 27.00 -47.05 45.34
C ASN A 264 25.78 -46.12 45.36
N LYS A 265 25.81 -45.07 46.19
CA LYS A 265 24.72 -44.09 46.25
C LYS A 265 24.64 -43.23 44.97
N TYR A 266 25.77 -42.83 44.41
CA TYR A 266 25.80 -42.13 43.12
C TYR A 266 25.15 -42.97 42.02
N VAL A 267 25.52 -44.25 41.90
CA VAL A 267 24.95 -45.18 40.90
C VAL A 267 23.44 -45.34 41.11
N GLU A 268 23.00 -45.49 42.36
CA GLU A 268 21.57 -45.57 42.71
C GLU A 268 20.81 -44.31 42.26
N LEU A 269 21.33 -43.11 42.58
CA LEU A 269 20.71 -41.84 42.18
C LEU A 269 20.72 -41.65 40.66
N TRP A 270 21.77 -42.10 39.98
CA TRP A 270 21.88 -41.99 38.52
C TRP A 270 20.90 -42.90 37.79
N GLN A 271 20.78 -44.16 38.22
CA GLN A 271 19.78 -45.08 37.67
C GLN A 271 18.36 -44.59 37.94
N ALA A 272 18.12 -44.01 39.12
CA ALA A 272 16.85 -43.35 39.44
C ALA A 272 16.59 -42.09 38.61
N ALA A 273 17.62 -41.50 37.99
CA ALA A 273 17.50 -40.30 37.14
C ALA A 273 17.29 -40.64 35.65
N GLU A 274 17.61 -41.86 35.22
CA GLU A 274 17.54 -42.28 33.82
C GLU A 274 16.07 -42.39 33.32
N GLY A 275 15.88 -42.26 32.00
CA GLY A 275 14.57 -42.46 31.33
C GLY A 275 13.79 -41.20 30.91
N GLY A 276 14.45 -40.15 30.42
CA GLY A 276 13.76 -38.96 29.85
C GLY A 276 13.12 -38.02 30.88
N ARG A 277 13.26 -38.31 32.17
CA ARG A 277 12.76 -37.49 33.29
C ARG A 277 13.32 -36.06 33.28
N LEU A 278 14.60 -35.88 32.95
CA LEU A 278 15.22 -34.54 32.87
C LEU A 278 14.51 -33.66 31.83
N ARG A 279 14.21 -34.21 30.64
CA ARG A 279 13.49 -33.47 29.60
C ARG A 279 12.10 -33.09 30.10
N HIS A 280 11.40 -34.01 30.77
CA HIS A 280 10.08 -33.74 31.34
C HIS A 280 10.13 -32.66 32.43
N GLU A 281 11.10 -32.72 33.34
CA GLU A 281 11.29 -31.71 34.41
C GLU A 281 11.59 -30.33 33.82
N ILE A 282 12.46 -30.24 32.82
CA ILE A 282 12.77 -28.97 32.14
C ILE A 282 11.51 -28.40 31.48
N LEU A 283 10.80 -29.21 30.68
CA LEU A 283 9.59 -28.75 30.00
C LEU A 283 8.49 -28.37 31.00
N SER A 284 8.37 -29.12 32.11
CA SER A 284 7.41 -28.81 33.18
C SER A 284 7.76 -27.49 33.89
N ALA A 285 9.03 -27.24 34.19
CA ALA A 285 9.46 -26.00 34.83
C ALA A 285 9.24 -24.79 33.92
N ILE A 286 9.58 -24.92 32.62
CA ILE A 286 9.28 -23.89 31.62
C ILE A 286 7.77 -23.65 31.56
N ALA A 287 6.97 -24.72 31.47
CA ALA A 287 5.53 -24.61 31.36
C ALA A 287 4.88 -23.92 32.55
N GLN A 288 5.25 -24.30 33.77
CA GLN A 288 4.75 -23.69 35.00
C GLN A 288 5.09 -22.20 35.05
N HIS A 289 6.29 -21.82 34.61
CA HIS A 289 6.70 -20.43 34.54
C HIS A 289 5.90 -19.64 33.51
N VAL A 290 5.70 -20.22 32.32
CA VAL A 290 4.90 -19.60 31.25
C VAL A 290 3.45 -19.39 31.71
N GLU A 291 2.82 -20.41 32.30
CA GLU A 291 1.44 -20.32 32.81
C GLU A 291 1.28 -19.29 33.91
N ALA A 292 2.25 -19.21 34.84
CA ALA A 292 2.24 -18.19 35.88
C ALA A 292 2.25 -16.77 35.28
N LEU A 293 3.05 -16.54 34.24
CA LEU A 293 3.09 -15.24 33.56
C LEU A 293 1.85 -14.96 32.70
N MET A 294 1.26 -15.99 32.11
CA MET A 294 0.05 -15.82 31.30
C MET A 294 -1.21 -15.60 32.15
N ASN A 295 -1.28 -16.18 33.35
CA ASN A 295 -2.42 -16.03 34.27
C ASN A 295 -2.37 -14.72 35.08
N ASN A 296 -1.21 -14.06 35.17
CA ASN A 296 -1.04 -12.76 35.86
C ASN A 296 -1.31 -11.54 34.95
N ARG A 297 -2.09 -11.71 33.89
CA ARG A 297 -2.43 -10.65 32.91
C ARG A 297 -3.76 -10.01 33.19
#